data_AF-G3HMW6-F1
#
_entry.id   AF-G3HMW6-F1
#
_cell.length_a   1.000
_cell.length_b   1.000
_cell.length_c   1.000
_cell.angle_alpha   90.00
_cell.angle_beta   90.00
_cell.angle_gamma   90.00
#
_symmetry.space_group_name_H-M   'P 1'
#
loop_
_entity.id
_entity.type
_entity.pdbx_description
1 polymer ?
#
loop_
_entity_poly.entity_id
_entity_poly.type
_entity_poly.pdbx_seq_one_letter_code
_entity_poly.pdbx_strand_id
1 'polypeptide(L)'
;MALVRWRLRRGNFHLLSRVLLLKLTVVIISVLLFCEYFIYHLVIFQCHWPEVKTLAHGDRQKPVLKAMFLADTHLLGEIRGHWLDKLRREWQMERAFQTALWWLQPEVIFILGDIFDEGKWSTTEAWADDVQRFRKIFRHGSHVQLKVVIGNHDIGFHYHFVMVNSVAMEGDGCSICSEAEAELREISRKLNCSREVQGSSQCEGEQRLPFSAPVLLQHYPLYRASDANCSGEDAAPPEERNVPFEEKYDVLSREASQKGSLTSKDYALSKCYLPFEDRVLATYGAAAVFLVVLILAHLERLPSSFLFGWKLRKMHMRG
;
A
#
# COMPACT_ATOMS: atom_id res chain seq x y z
N MET A 1 -2.94 -52.49 43.38
CA MET A 1 -3.52 -52.15 42.05
C MET A 1 -4.01 -50.71 41.91
N ALA A 2 -4.54 -50.06 42.96
CA ALA A 2 -5.05 -48.68 42.89
C ALA A 2 -3.98 -47.61 42.55
N LEU A 3 -2.76 -47.73 43.10
CA LEU A 3 -1.64 -46.79 42.87
C LEU A 3 -1.13 -46.80 41.42
N VAL A 4 -1.08 -47.98 40.78
CA VAL A 4 -0.72 -48.16 39.37
C VAL A 4 -1.80 -47.54 38.47
N ARG A 5 -3.08 -47.78 38.78
CA ARG A 5 -4.23 -47.20 38.07
C ARG A 5 -4.27 -45.67 38.19
N TRP A 6 -3.86 -45.10 39.33
CA TRP A 6 -3.77 -43.66 39.54
C TRP A 6 -2.58 -43.02 38.78
N ARG A 7 -1.42 -43.70 38.74
CA ARG A 7 -0.23 -43.27 38.00
C ARG A 7 -0.46 -43.29 36.48
N LEU A 8 -1.11 -44.33 35.95
CA LEU A 8 -1.56 -44.42 34.55
C LEU A 8 -2.59 -43.35 34.20
N ARG A 9 -3.53 -43.04 35.11
CA ARG A 9 -4.56 -42.00 34.90
C ARG A 9 -3.96 -40.58 34.90
N ARG A 10 -2.93 -40.34 35.73
CA ARG A 10 -2.15 -39.09 35.73
C ARG A 10 -1.31 -38.95 34.45
N GLY A 11 -0.70 -40.05 33.98
CA GLY A 11 0.01 -40.11 32.70
C GLY A 11 -0.87 -39.80 31.49
N ASN A 12 -2.07 -40.40 31.43
CA ASN A 12 -3.04 -40.12 30.36
C ASN A 12 -3.56 -38.67 30.37
N PHE A 13 -3.74 -38.06 31.54
CA PHE A 13 -4.12 -36.65 31.66
C PHE A 13 -3.00 -35.72 31.14
N HIS A 14 -1.75 -35.97 31.51
CA HIS A 14 -0.62 -35.20 30.99
C HIS A 14 -0.44 -35.39 29.48
N LEU A 15 -0.66 -36.59 28.95
CA LEU A 15 -0.61 -36.86 27.51
C LEU A 15 -1.76 -36.13 26.77
N LEU A 16 -2.98 -36.21 27.26
CA LEU A 16 -4.16 -35.57 26.65
C LEU A 16 -4.05 -34.03 26.70
N SER A 17 -3.49 -33.46 27.77
CA SER A 17 -3.21 -32.02 27.87
C SER A 17 -2.09 -31.58 26.93
N ARG A 18 -1.02 -32.38 26.77
CA ARG A 18 0.05 -32.11 25.79
C ARG A 18 -0.45 -32.16 24.35
N VAL A 19 -1.33 -33.12 24.02
CA VAL A 19 -1.94 -33.22 22.68
C VAL A 19 -2.85 -32.03 22.39
N LEU A 20 -3.63 -31.55 23.37
CA LEU A 20 -4.41 -30.33 23.21
C LEU A 20 -3.49 -29.13 22.98
N LEU A 21 -2.48 -28.94 23.82
CA LEU A 21 -1.53 -27.84 23.69
C LEU A 21 -0.89 -27.82 22.30
N LEU A 22 -0.44 -28.99 21.81
CA LEU A 22 0.11 -29.11 20.46
C LEU A 22 -0.91 -28.69 19.39
N LYS A 23 -2.17 -29.14 19.47
CA LYS A 23 -3.22 -28.76 18.53
C LYS A 23 -3.48 -27.26 18.54
N LEU A 24 -3.58 -26.66 19.72
CA LEU A 24 -3.78 -25.21 19.87
C LEU A 24 -2.61 -24.44 19.27
N THR A 25 -1.37 -24.85 19.56
CA THR A 25 -0.17 -24.24 19.00
C THR A 25 -0.12 -24.36 17.49
N VAL A 26 -0.44 -25.53 16.91
CA VAL A 26 -0.47 -25.71 15.45
C VAL A 26 -1.51 -24.80 14.81
N VAL A 27 -2.72 -24.71 15.37
CA VAL A 27 -3.78 -23.84 14.83
C VAL A 27 -3.36 -22.37 14.89
N ILE A 28 -2.85 -21.91 16.04
CA ILE A 28 -2.39 -20.52 16.21
C ILE A 28 -1.29 -20.19 15.21
N ILE A 29 -0.26 -21.04 15.09
CA ILE A 29 0.84 -20.82 14.15
C ILE A 29 0.33 -20.84 12.71
N SER A 30 -0.56 -21.76 12.36
CA SER A 30 -1.10 -21.86 10.98
C SER A 30 -1.88 -20.61 10.60
N VAL A 31 -2.71 -20.10 11.51
CA VAL A 31 -3.49 -18.88 11.29
C VAL A 31 -2.58 -17.66 11.20
N LEU A 32 -1.59 -17.53 12.08
CA LEU A 32 -0.59 -16.46 11.99
C LEU A 32 0.17 -16.52 10.66
N LEU A 33 0.67 -17.70 10.26
CA LEU A 33 1.36 -17.85 8.98
C LEU A 33 0.46 -17.52 7.79
N PHE A 34 -0.81 -17.89 7.85
CA PHE A 34 -1.77 -17.58 6.80
C PHE A 34 -2.02 -16.06 6.70
N CYS A 35 -2.41 -15.43 7.80
CA CYS A 35 -2.78 -14.02 7.85
C CYS A 35 -1.59 -13.07 7.68
N GLU A 36 -0.41 -13.44 8.19
CA GLU A 36 0.76 -12.56 8.20
C GLU A 36 1.68 -12.75 7.00
N TYR A 37 1.51 -13.83 6.23
CA TYR A 37 2.41 -14.16 5.13
C TYR A 37 1.67 -14.66 3.89
N PHE A 38 0.96 -15.78 3.95
CA PHE A 38 0.43 -16.42 2.74
C PHE A 38 -0.69 -15.63 2.06
N ILE A 39 -1.51 -14.89 2.81
CA ILE A 39 -2.64 -14.14 2.23
C ILE A 39 -2.17 -13.09 1.20
N TYR A 40 -1.02 -12.45 1.44
CA TYR A 40 -0.44 -11.48 0.49
C TYR A 40 -0.11 -12.14 -0.83
N HIS A 41 0.53 -13.32 -0.79
CA HIS A 41 0.80 -14.09 -2.00
C HIS A 41 -0.50 -14.46 -2.69
N LEU A 42 -1.49 -14.99 -1.96
CA LEU A 42 -2.79 -15.40 -2.50
C LEU A 42 -3.54 -14.27 -3.20
N VAL A 43 -3.47 -13.03 -2.70
CA VAL A 43 -4.17 -11.90 -3.33
C VAL A 43 -3.35 -11.34 -4.49
N ILE A 44 -2.05 -11.09 -4.28
CA ILE A 44 -1.20 -10.40 -5.27
C ILE A 44 -0.89 -11.28 -6.49
N PHE A 45 -0.81 -12.62 -6.36
CA PHE A 45 -0.57 -13.49 -7.53
C PHE A 45 -1.66 -13.38 -8.60
N GLN A 46 -2.87 -12.93 -8.21
CA GLN A 46 -4.00 -12.77 -9.12
C GLN A 46 -3.91 -11.50 -9.96
N CYS A 47 -2.97 -10.61 -9.64
CA CYS A 47 -2.75 -9.37 -10.38
C CYS A 47 -1.93 -9.62 -11.65
N HIS A 48 -2.36 -8.99 -12.74
CA HIS A 48 -1.71 -9.10 -14.04
C HIS A 48 -1.45 -7.71 -14.61
N TRP A 49 -0.39 -7.58 -15.38
CA TRP A 49 -0.14 -6.34 -16.13
C TRP A 49 -1.19 -6.16 -17.23
N PRO A 50 -1.74 -4.94 -17.40
CA PRO A 50 -2.77 -4.71 -18.39
C PRO A 50 -2.16 -4.62 -19.80
N GLU A 51 -2.93 -5.01 -20.81
CA GLU A 51 -2.49 -4.95 -22.20
C GLU A 51 -2.51 -3.52 -22.74
N VAL A 52 -1.37 -3.06 -23.27
CA VAL A 52 -1.25 -1.75 -23.93
C VAL A 52 -1.76 -1.86 -25.36
N LYS A 53 -2.79 -1.08 -25.71
CA LYS A 53 -3.33 -1.01 -27.07
C LYS A 53 -2.40 -0.17 -27.96
N THR A 54 -1.33 -0.76 -28.48
CA THR A 54 -0.45 -0.06 -29.43
C THR A 54 -1.11 0.00 -30.82
N LEU A 55 -1.18 1.20 -31.42
CA LEU A 55 -1.55 1.33 -32.83
C LEU A 55 -0.48 0.63 -33.69
N ALA A 56 -0.90 -0.41 -34.42
CA ALA A 56 -0.03 -1.20 -35.28
C ALA A 56 0.56 -0.32 -36.39
N HIS A 57 1.79 0.14 -36.21
CA HIS A 57 2.63 0.67 -37.27
C HIS A 57 3.92 -0.15 -37.30
N GLY A 58 3.99 -1.09 -38.26
CA GLY A 58 5.22 -1.71 -38.75
C GLY A 58 6.13 -2.39 -37.72
N ASP A 59 5.91 -3.69 -37.54
CA ASP A 59 6.95 -4.71 -37.35
C ASP A 59 8.09 -4.40 -36.36
N ARG A 60 7.74 -4.32 -35.06
CA ARG A 60 8.50 -4.75 -33.86
C ARG A 60 7.73 -4.31 -32.62
N GLN A 61 7.26 -5.25 -31.81
CA GLN A 61 6.65 -4.96 -30.51
C GLN A 61 7.71 -4.25 -29.65
N LYS A 62 7.51 -2.96 -29.37
CA LYS A 62 8.40 -2.20 -28.48
C LYS A 62 8.27 -2.79 -27.06
N PRO A 63 9.38 -2.90 -26.30
CA PRO A 63 9.31 -3.32 -24.90
C PRO A 63 8.43 -2.35 -24.11
N VAL A 64 7.50 -2.90 -23.33
CA VAL A 64 6.56 -2.13 -22.49
C VAL A 64 7.16 -2.01 -21.10
N LEU A 65 7.29 -0.77 -20.62
CA LEU A 65 7.77 -0.48 -19.27
C LEU A 65 6.72 -0.88 -18.22
N LYS A 66 7.13 -1.70 -17.25
CA LYS A 66 6.30 -2.06 -16.10
C LYS A 66 6.52 -1.09 -14.94
N ALA A 67 5.58 -0.18 -14.76
CA ALA A 67 5.59 0.82 -13.70
C ALA A 67 4.58 0.49 -12.59
N MET A 68 5.03 0.43 -11.34
CA MET A 68 4.17 0.29 -10.16
C MET A 68 4.05 1.64 -9.45
N PHE A 69 2.84 2.02 -9.05
CA PHE A 69 2.57 3.26 -8.34
C PHE A 69 2.00 2.95 -6.95
N LEU A 70 2.53 3.62 -5.93
CA LEU A 70 2.07 3.63 -4.55
C LEU A 70 1.88 5.09 -4.13
N ALA A 71 1.01 5.34 -3.17
CA ALA A 71 0.78 6.67 -2.60
C ALA A 71 0.38 6.52 -1.14
N ASP A 72 0.48 7.61 -0.37
CA ASP A 72 -0.13 7.73 0.96
C ASP A 72 0.23 6.59 1.91
N THR A 73 1.53 6.29 2.05
CA THR A 73 1.97 5.20 2.92
C THR A 73 1.84 5.55 4.40
N HIS A 74 1.88 6.84 4.75
CA HIS A 74 1.64 7.37 6.09
C HIS A 74 2.33 6.56 7.20
N LEU A 75 3.66 6.46 7.10
CA LEU A 75 4.49 5.86 8.15
C LEU A 75 4.30 6.67 9.43
N LEU A 76 3.81 6.00 10.48
CA LEU A 76 3.54 6.62 11.76
C LEU A 76 4.82 7.13 12.42
N GLY A 77 4.84 8.41 12.76
CA GLY A 77 5.92 9.05 13.51
C GLY A 77 5.91 8.69 15.00
N GLU A 78 6.79 9.33 15.77
CA GLU A 78 6.95 9.10 17.22
C GLU A 78 5.88 9.82 18.07
N ILE A 79 5.27 10.88 17.57
CA ILE A 79 4.49 11.83 18.38
C ILE A 79 3.08 11.30 18.61
N ARG A 80 2.33 11.01 17.54
CA ARG A 80 0.95 10.52 17.61
C ARG A 80 0.82 9.02 17.30
N GLY A 81 1.88 8.39 16.81
CA GLY A 81 1.87 6.99 16.41
C GLY A 81 1.81 6.03 17.61
N HIS A 82 0.79 5.18 17.66
CA HIS A 82 0.75 4.08 18.63
C HIS A 82 1.72 2.95 18.21
N TRP A 83 2.56 2.47 19.13
CA TRP A 83 3.63 1.51 18.82
C TRP A 83 3.13 0.19 18.19
N LEU A 84 1.95 -0.30 18.60
CA LEU A 84 1.39 -1.54 18.06
C LEU A 84 0.89 -1.35 16.62
N ASP A 85 0.26 -0.20 16.34
CA ASP A 85 -0.20 0.14 14.99
C ASP A 85 1.03 0.33 14.08
N LYS A 86 2.03 1.07 14.56
CA LYS A 86 3.34 1.22 13.90
C LYS A 86 3.93 -0.15 13.53
N LEU A 87 4.08 -1.06 14.49
CA LEU A 87 4.60 -2.41 14.25
C LEU A 87 3.76 -3.18 13.23
N ARG A 88 2.43 -3.17 13.39
CA ARG A 88 1.50 -3.92 12.55
C ARG A 88 1.50 -3.40 11.12
N ARG A 89 1.28 -2.09 10.95
CA ARG A 89 1.17 -1.40 9.66
C ARG A 89 2.45 -1.53 8.86
N GLU A 90 3.60 -1.33 9.48
CA GLU A 90 4.90 -1.51 8.81
C GLU A 90 5.14 -2.96 8.38
N TRP A 91 4.77 -3.93 9.22
CA TRP A 91 4.84 -5.33 8.83
C TRP A 91 3.98 -5.59 7.60
N GLN A 92 2.73 -5.12 7.57
CA GLN A 92 1.83 -5.31 6.43
C GLN A 92 2.36 -4.63 5.17
N MET A 93 2.84 -3.39 5.28
CA MET A 93 3.44 -2.66 4.16
C MET A 93 4.66 -3.39 3.60
N GLU A 94 5.56 -3.85 4.47
CA GLU A 94 6.75 -4.60 4.04
C GLU A 94 6.34 -5.91 3.35
N ARG A 95 5.40 -6.68 3.94
CA ARG A 95 4.95 -7.95 3.36
C ARG A 95 4.26 -7.73 2.01
N ALA A 96 3.39 -6.73 1.90
CA ALA A 96 2.71 -6.39 0.66
C ALA A 96 3.70 -5.96 -0.42
N PHE A 97 4.60 -5.03 -0.11
CA PHE A 97 5.57 -4.51 -1.06
C PHE A 97 6.54 -5.58 -1.56
N GLN A 98 7.16 -6.34 -0.65
CA GLN A 98 8.09 -7.41 -1.03
C GLN A 98 7.39 -8.51 -1.85
N THR A 99 6.13 -8.82 -1.54
CA THR A 99 5.33 -9.76 -2.33
C THR A 99 5.02 -9.22 -3.72
N ALA A 100 4.69 -7.94 -3.84
CA ALA A 100 4.43 -7.29 -5.13
C ALA A 100 5.69 -7.30 -6.01
N LEU A 101 6.88 -7.02 -5.46
CA LEU A 101 8.14 -7.14 -6.20
C LEU A 101 8.36 -8.55 -6.73
N TRP A 102 8.08 -9.56 -5.90
CA TRP A 102 8.27 -10.96 -6.27
C TRP A 102 7.38 -11.39 -7.44
N TRP A 103 6.08 -11.09 -7.38
CA TRP A 103 5.12 -11.55 -8.39
C TRP A 103 5.02 -10.66 -9.61
N LEU A 104 5.06 -9.33 -9.43
CA LEU A 104 4.82 -8.38 -10.53
C LEU A 104 6.10 -8.02 -11.28
N GLN A 105 7.26 -8.08 -10.61
CA GLN A 105 8.57 -7.71 -11.16
C GLN A 105 8.54 -6.37 -11.93
N PRO A 106 8.18 -5.26 -11.26
CA PRO A 106 8.20 -3.94 -11.89
C PRO A 106 9.63 -3.48 -12.20
N GLU A 107 9.80 -2.67 -13.23
CA GLU A 107 11.08 -2.04 -13.60
C GLU A 107 11.26 -0.69 -12.89
N VAL A 108 10.17 0.03 -12.69
CA VAL A 108 10.14 1.30 -11.98
C VAL A 108 9.00 1.33 -10.96
N ILE A 109 9.26 1.96 -9.83
CA ILE A 109 8.30 2.15 -8.75
C ILE A 109 8.23 3.63 -8.43
N PHE A 110 7.03 4.16 -8.34
CA PHE A 110 6.76 5.52 -7.90
C PHE A 110 6.03 5.50 -6.58
N ILE A 111 6.50 6.28 -5.60
CA ILE A 111 5.78 6.59 -4.35
C ILE A 111 5.38 8.07 -4.42
N LEU A 112 4.08 8.33 -4.40
CA LEU A 112 3.48 9.63 -4.73
C LEU A 112 3.09 10.44 -3.49
N GLY A 113 4.07 10.80 -2.66
CA GLY A 113 3.87 11.68 -1.51
C GLY A 113 3.32 10.99 -0.27
N ASP A 114 3.25 11.79 0.80
CA ASP A 114 2.75 11.44 2.13
C ASP A 114 3.31 10.10 2.63
N ILE A 115 4.64 10.05 2.60
CA ILE A 115 5.40 8.88 3.00
C ILE A 115 5.33 8.72 4.52
N PHE A 116 5.51 9.82 5.24
CA PHE A 116 5.50 9.95 6.68
C PHE A 116 4.30 10.79 7.12
N ASP A 117 3.73 10.48 8.29
CA ASP A 117 2.57 11.21 8.82
C ASP A 117 2.99 12.49 9.60
N GLU A 118 4.23 12.54 10.09
CA GLU A 118 4.67 13.55 11.05
C GLU A 118 5.95 14.29 10.68
N GLY A 119 6.39 14.19 9.42
CA GLY A 119 7.73 14.63 9.03
C GLY A 119 8.03 16.11 9.37
N LYS A 120 7.05 17.01 9.19
CA LYS A 120 7.14 18.43 9.60
C LYS A 120 7.46 18.62 11.09
N TRP A 121 6.88 17.78 11.94
CA TRP A 121 6.93 17.93 13.39
C TRP A 121 8.04 17.06 14.02
N SER A 122 8.71 16.25 13.22
CA SER A 122 9.75 15.33 13.65
C SER A 122 11.03 16.07 14.06
N THR A 123 11.73 15.53 15.07
CA THR A 123 13.13 15.89 15.31
C THR A 123 14.03 15.33 14.20
N THR A 124 15.27 15.82 14.11
CA THR A 124 16.27 15.32 13.15
C THR A 124 16.53 13.83 13.33
N GLU A 125 16.61 13.36 14.58
CA GLU A 125 16.84 11.97 14.93
C GLU A 125 15.65 11.09 14.54
N ALA A 126 14.43 11.49 14.93
CA ALA A 126 13.22 10.77 14.57
C ALA A 126 13.01 10.72 13.06
N TRP A 127 13.37 11.79 12.34
CA TRP A 127 13.31 11.83 10.88
C TRP A 127 14.31 10.85 10.25
N ALA A 128 15.53 10.79 10.77
CA ALA A 128 16.53 9.85 10.30
C ALA A 128 16.10 8.39 10.52
N ASP A 129 15.46 8.11 11.66
CA ASP A 129 14.89 6.79 11.96
C ASP A 129 13.73 6.45 11.04
N ASP A 130 12.84 7.41 10.76
CA ASP A 130 11.72 7.25 9.82
C ASP A 130 12.23 6.95 8.40
N VAL A 131 13.25 7.66 7.93
CA VAL A 131 13.91 7.39 6.65
C VAL A 131 14.56 6.00 6.63
N GLN A 132 15.15 5.54 7.72
CA GLN A 132 15.70 4.18 7.81
C GLN A 132 14.60 3.12 7.73
N ARG A 133 13.48 3.32 8.43
CA ARG A 133 12.32 2.41 8.37
C ARG A 133 11.74 2.36 6.96
N PHE A 134 11.55 3.51 6.32
CA PHE A 134 11.15 3.61 4.92
C PHE A 134 12.06 2.79 4.00
N ARG A 135 13.38 2.98 4.09
CA ARG A 135 14.36 2.24 3.28
C ARG A 135 14.32 0.73 3.52
N LYS A 136 14.02 0.30 4.75
CA LYS A 136 13.87 -1.12 5.10
C LYS A 136 12.61 -1.72 4.47
N ILE A 137 11.47 -1.06 4.62
CA ILE A 137 10.17 -1.52 4.12
C ILE A 137 10.19 -1.60 2.59
N PHE A 138 10.65 -0.53 1.94
CA PHE A 138 10.67 -0.38 0.48
C PHE A 138 12.00 -0.80 -0.16
N ARG A 139 12.74 -1.71 0.48
CA ARG A 139 13.99 -2.27 -0.08
C ARG A 139 13.72 -2.99 -1.40
N HIS A 140 14.58 -2.80 -2.37
CA HIS A 140 14.44 -3.34 -3.72
C HIS A 140 15.82 -3.70 -4.30
N GLY A 141 15.82 -4.54 -5.34
CA GLY A 141 17.04 -4.89 -6.05
C GLY A 141 17.54 -3.75 -6.94
N SER A 142 18.83 -3.76 -7.29
CA SER A 142 19.46 -2.72 -8.12
C SER A 142 18.90 -2.61 -9.56
N HIS A 143 18.15 -3.62 -10.01
CA HIS A 143 17.48 -3.63 -11.31
C HIS A 143 16.15 -2.86 -11.32
N VAL A 144 15.63 -2.49 -10.14
CA VAL A 144 14.39 -1.73 -9.99
C VAL A 144 14.73 -0.29 -9.66
N GLN A 145 14.11 0.66 -10.34
CA GLN A 145 14.26 2.08 -10.01
C GLN A 145 13.13 2.53 -9.08
N LEU A 146 13.47 3.03 -7.90
CA LEU A 146 12.51 3.70 -7.01
C LEU A 146 12.58 5.21 -7.18
N LYS A 147 11.44 5.85 -7.43
CA LYS A 147 11.25 7.29 -7.49
C LYS A 147 10.24 7.69 -6.42
N VAL A 148 10.60 8.70 -5.64
CA VAL A 148 9.81 9.13 -4.49
C VAL A 148 9.54 10.62 -4.65
N VAL A 149 8.27 10.98 -4.61
CA VAL A 149 7.79 12.36 -4.53
C VAL A 149 7.39 12.61 -3.09
N ILE A 150 7.70 13.79 -2.56
CA ILE A 150 7.32 14.18 -1.19
C ILE A 150 5.93 14.81 -1.18
N GLY A 151 5.18 14.59 -0.12
CA GLY A 151 3.88 15.20 0.15
C GLY A 151 3.91 16.21 1.31
N ASN A 152 2.72 16.70 1.67
CA ASN A 152 2.57 17.71 2.72
C ASN A 152 2.73 17.13 4.13
N HIS A 153 2.49 15.83 4.36
CA HIS A 153 2.77 15.24 5.67
C HIS A 153 4.28 15.02 5.91
N ASP A 154 5.07 14.92 4.83
CA ASP A 154 6.53 14.72 4.90
C ASP A 154 7.28 15.97 5.35
N ILE A 155 6.97 17.11 4.74
CA ILE A 155 7.69 18.37 4.99
C ILE A 155 6.79 19.49 5.49
N GLY A 156 5.46 19.31 5.54
CA GLY A 156 4.53 20.38 5.85
C GLY A 156 4.23 21.32 4.67
N PHE A 157 3.21 22.15 4.84
CA PHE A 157 2.94 23.29 3.95
C PHE A 157 3.95 24.43 4.22
N HIS A 158 5.23 24.23 3.89
CA HIS A 158 6.20 25.32 3.97
C HIS A 158 6.13 26.21 2.73
N TYR A 159 6.01 27.52 2.95
CA TYR A 159 5.90 28.59 1.95
C TYR A 159 7.11 28.76 1.02
N HIS A 160 8.08 27.84 0.98
CA HIS A 160 9.33 27.98 0.22
C HIS A 160 9.90 26.65 -0.29
N PHE A 161 9.11 25.87 -1.03
CA PHE A 161 9.65 24.82 -1.88
C PHE A 161 8.99 24.87 -3.26
N VAL A 162 9.79 25.05 -4.31
CA VAL A 162 9.37 24.85 -5.69
C VAL A 162 9.46 23.36 -5.98
N MET A 163 8.36 22.68 -5.70
CA MET A 163 7.99 21.45 -6.37
C MET A 163 7.01 21.82 -7.48
N VAL A 164 6.97 21.06 -8.57
CA VAL A 164 5.86 21.14 -9.55
C VAL A 164 4.62 20.49 -8.91
N ASN A 165 4.11 21.20 -7.91
CA ASN A 165 2.85 21.05 -7.22
C ASN A 165 1.80 21.78 -8.07
N SER A 166 0.56 21.31 -8.06
CA SER A 166 -0.63 22.01 -8.57
C SER A 166 -0.70 23.53 -8.32
N VAL A 167 -0.14 24.03 -7.21
CA VAL A 167 -0.01 25.47 -6.91
C VAL A 167 0.88 26.20 -7.93
N ALA A 168 1.92 25.54 -8.44
CA ALA A 168 2.76 26.07 -9.52
C ALA A 168 2.03 26.14 -10.87
N MET A 169 0.87 25.49 -10.98
CA MET A 169 0.01 25.45 -12.16
C MET A 169 -1.24 26.35 -12.01
N GLU A 170 -1.31 27.19 -10.97
CA GLU A 170 -2.44 28.08 -10.68
C GLU A 170 -2.70 29.11 -11.79
N GLY A 171 -1.65 29.48 -12.54
CA GLY A 171 -1.72 30.42 -13.66
C GLY A 171 -1.97 31.87 -13.24
N ASP A 172 -1.76 32.21 -11.97
CA ASP A 172 -1.93 33.56 -11.40
C ASP A 172 -0.69 34.46 -11.56
N GLY A 173 0.37 33.94 -12.17
CA GLY A 173 1.62 34.69 -12.40
C GLY A 173 2.46 34.88 -11.13
N CYS A 174 2.26 34.05 -10.10
CA CYS A 174 3.12 34.08 -8.92
C CYS A 174 4.60 33.82 -9.30
N SER A 175 5.55 34.43 -8.58
CA SER A 175 6.98 34.35 -8.92
C SER A 175 7.55 32.92 -8.90
N ILE A 176 6.95 32.05 -8.10
CA ILE A 176 7.27 30.62 -8.01
C ILE A 176 6.61 29.83 -9.16
N CYS A 177 5.41 30.24 -9.56
CA CYS A 177 4.62 29.63 -10.62
C CYS A 177 5.25 29.88 -11.99
N SER A 178 5.81 31.09 -12.20
CA SER A 178 6.45 31.46 -13.47
C SER A 178 7.73 30.66 -13.75
N GLU A 179 8.50 30.31 -12.72
CA GLU A 179 9.71 29.48 -12.85
C GLU A 179 9.35 28.04 -13.24
N ALA A 180 8.40 27.43 -12.52
CA ALA A 180 7.91 26.09 -12.83
C ALA A 180 7.20 26.01 -14.20
N GLU A 181 6.40 27.01 -14.56
CA GLU A 181 5.80 27.11 -15.90
C GLU A 181 6.87 27.24 -17.00
N ALA A 182 7.96 27.97 -16.75
CA ALA A 182 9.05 28.12 -17.71
C ALA A 182 9.79 26.78 -17.90
N GLU A 183 10.09 26.05 -16.82
CA GLU A 183 10.70 24.73 -16.89
C GLU A 183 9.81 23.72 -17.65
N LEU A 184 8.51 23.69 -17.35
CA LEU A 184 7.56 22.82 -18.06
C LEU A 184 7.46 23.15 -19.55
N ARG A 185 7.42 24.44 -19.91
CA ARG A 185 7.43 24.88 -21.31
C ARG A 185 8.71 24.46 -22.02
N GLU A 186 9.85 24.55 -21.35
CA GLU A 186 11.14 24.13 -21.91
C GLU A 186 11.22 22.61 -22.11
N ILE A 187 10.75 21.81 -21.14
CA ILE A 187 10.65 20.35 -21.28
C ILE A 187 9.70 19.98 -22.42
N SER A 188 8.53 20.63 -22.50
CA SER A 188 7.56 20.43 -23.58
C SER A 188 8.15 20.75 -24.96
N ARG A 189 8.90 21.86 -25.08
CA ARG A 189 9.63 22.23 -26.30
C ARG A 189 10.63 21.16 -26.71
N LYS A 190 11.48 20.70 -25.77
CA LYS A 190 12.47 19.63 -26.00
C LYS A 190 11.83 18.33 -26.48
N LEU A 191 10.74 17.92 -25.84
CA LEU A 191 10.02 16.70 -26.21
C LEU A 191 9.34 16.80 -27.58
N ASN A 192 8.74 17.95 -27.90
CA ASN A 192 8.16 18.19 -29.22
C ASN A 192 9.23 18.18 -30.31
N CYS A 193 10.35 18.87 -30.08
CA CYS A 193 11.50 18.87 -30.99
C CYS A 193 12.09 17.47 -31.18
N SER A 194 12.08 16.63 -30.15
CA SER A 194 12.52 15.24 -30.26
C SER A 194 11.55 14.34 -31.07
N ARG A 195 10.29 14.77 -31.26
CA ARG A 195 9.25 14.03 -31.99
C ARG A 195 9.06 14.52 -33.43
N GLU A 196 9.56 15.72 -33.77
CA GLU A 196 9.48 16.27 -35.13
C GLU A 196 10.39 15.54 -36.13
N VAL A 197 9.91 15.46 -37.38
CA VAL A 197 10.70 15.00 -38.52
C VAL A 197 11.68 16.11 -38.91
N GLN A 198 12.93 15.72 -39.23
CA GLN A 198 14.05 16.64 -39.55
C GLN A 198 13.63 17.78 -40.49
N GLY A 199 13.80 19.04 -40.04
CA GLY A 199 13.69 20.22 -40.91
C GLY A 199 12.99 21.46 -40.34
N SER A 200 12.48 21.43 -39.11
CA SER A 200 11.92 22.63 -38.45
C SER A 200 13.03 23.53 -37.91
N SER A 201 13.05 24.80 -38.33
CA SER A 201 14.02 25.81 -37.84
C SER A 201 13.86 26.12 -36.35
N GLN A 202 12.75 25.71 -35.71
CA GLN A 202 12.49 25.97 -34.29
C GLN A 202 13.18 25.00 -33.32
N CYS A 203 13.81 23.93 -33.84
CA CYS A 203 14.40 22.85 -33.04
C CYS A 203 15.90 22.70 -33.28
N GLU A 204 16.55 23.74 -33.80
CA GLU A 204 17.99 23.75 -34.09
C GLU A 204 18.79 23.69 -32.78
N GLY A 205 19.68 22.70 -32.65
CA GLY A 205 20.51 22.50 -31.46
C GLY A 205 19.91 21.63 -30.34
N GLU A 206 18.68 21.13 -30.49
CA GLU A 206 18.04 20.26 -29.49
C GLU A 206 18.48 18.80 -29.58
N GLN A 207 18.69 18.18 -28.41
CA GLN A 207 19.07 16.77 -28.31
C GLN A 207 17.85 15.86 -28.58
N ARG A 208 18.02 14.86 -29.45
CA ARG A 208 17.01 13.80 -29.62
C ARG A 208 16.92 12.96 -28.35
N LEU A 209 15.75 13.00 -27.72
CA LEU A 209 15.38 12.17 -26.58
C LEU A 209 14.79 10.84 -27.07
N PRO A 210 14.91 9.75 -26.29
CA PRO A 210 14.22 8.50 -26.59
C PRO A 210 12.70 8.74 -26.68
N PHE A 211 12.02 7.97 -27.54
CA PHE A 211 10.56 8.02 -27.69
C PHE A 211 9.87 7.49 -26.42
N SER A 212 9.77 8.34 -25.40
CA SER A 212 8.97 8.12 -24.20
C SER A 212 7.97 9.26 -24.02
N ALA A 213 6.73 8.95 -23.68
CA ALA A 213 5.82 9.95 -23.16
C ALA A 213 6.32 10.37 -21.76
N PRO A 214 6.49 11.66 -21.48
CA PRO A 214 6.80 12.10 -20.13
C PRO A 214 5.60 11.77 -19.22
N VAL A 215 5.89 11.23 -18.04
CA VAL A 215 4.87 10.99 -17.03
C VAL A 215 4.92 12.17 -16.06
N LEU A 216 3.87 13.00 -16.08
CA LEU A 216 3.67 14.02 -15.08
C LEU A 216 3.07 13.37 -13.83
N LEU A 217 3.77 13.45 -12.71
CA LEU A 217 3.34 12.90 -11.43
C LEU A 217 2.92 14.06 -10.53
N GLN A 218 1.64 14.10 -10.19
CA GLN A 218 1.05 15.15 -9.36
C GLN A 218 0.14 14.53 -8.29
N HIS A 219 0.13 15.15 -7.12
CA HIS A 219 -0.74 14.76 -6.00
C HIS A 219 -2.18 15.30 -6.15
N TYR A 220 -2.39 16.25 -7.05
CA TYR A 220 -3.67 16.91 -7.27
C TYR A 220 -4.28 16.50 -8.61
N PRO A 221 -5.59 16.28 -8.74
CA PRO A 221 -6.18 15.77 -9.97
C PRO A 221 -6.13 16.79 -11.13
N LEU A 222 -5.91 16.29 -12.35
CA LEU A 222 -6.14 17.07 -13.58
C LEU A 222 -7.62 17.44 -13.68
N TYR A 223 -7.91 18.47 -14.48
CA TYR A 223 -9.26 18.93 -14.77
C TYR A 223 -10.15 17.77 -15.19
N ARG A 224 -11.25 17.61 -14.44
CA ARG A 224 -12.39 16.76 -14.77
C ARG A 224 -13.64 17.41 -14.18
N ALA A 225 -14.78 17.25 -14.83
CA ALA A 225 -16.01 17.94 -14.43
C ALA A 225 -16.59 17.40 -13.11
N SER A 226 -16.44 16.10 -12.86
CA SER A 226 -16.89 15.41 -11.64
C SER A 226 -16.29 14.00 -11.61
N ASP A 227 -16.63 13.22 -10.59
CA ASP A 227 -16.30 11.79 -10.50
C ASP A 227 -17.22 10.88 -11.34
N ALA A 228 -18.15 11.43 -12.12
CA ALA A 228 -19.22 10.66 -12.79
C ALA A 228 -18.70 9.56 -13.74
N ASN A 229 -17.53 9.78 -14.35
CA ASN A 229 -16.89 8.82 -15.24
C ASN A 229 -15.96 7.83 -14.52
N CYS A 230 -15.70 8.02 -13.24
CA CYS A 230 -14.90 7.09 -12.46
C CYS A 230 -15.70 5.80 -12.26
N SER A 231 -15.02 4.67 -12.26
CA SER A 231 -15.59 3.36 -11.99
C SER A 231 -14.69 2.59 -11.02
N GLY A 232 -15.21 1.55 -10.38
CA GLY A 232 -14.49 0.78 -9.38
C GLY A 232 -14.90 1.09 -7.94
N GLU A 233 -14.24 0.42 -7.00
CA GLU A 233 -14.57 0.40 -5.57
C GLU A 233 -14.24 1.72 -4.85
N ASP A 234 -13.18 2.43 -5.26
CA ASP A 234 -12.77 3.70 -4.62
C ASP A 234 -13.44 4.92 -5.24
N ALA A 235 -14.34 4.73 -6.20
CA ALA A 235 -15.03 5.85 -6.80
C ALA A 235 -16.02 6.44 -5.78
N ALA A 236 -16.21 7.76 -5.85
CA ALA A 236 -17.13 8.46 -4.96
C ALA A 236 -18.53 7.79 -4.93
N PRO A 237 -19.23 7.85 -3.78
CA PRO A 237 -20.60 7.35 -3.67
C PRO A 237 -21.49 7.91 -4.79
N PRO A 238 -22.52 7.18 -5.25
CA PRO A 238 -23.40 7.64 -6.32
C PRO A 238 -23.99 9.03 -6.09
N GLU A 239 -24.19 9.40 -4.82
CA GLU A 239 -24.70 10.71 -4.38
C GLU A 239 -23.71 11.84 -4.65
N GLU A 240 -22.41 11.58 -4.57
CA GLU A 240 -21.33 12.56 -4.70
C GLU A 240 -20.69 12.54 -6.09
N ARG A 241 -20.79 11.43 -6.82
CA ARG A 241 -20.17 11.24 -8.14
C ARG A 241 -20.51 12.31 -9.16
N ASN A 242 -21.72 12.86 -9.09
CA ASN A 242 -22.21 13.87 -10.01
C ASN A 242 -22.01 15.30 -9.50
N VAL A 243 -21.45 15.48 -8.30
CA VAL A 243 -21.14 16.81 -7.76
C VAL A 243 -20.06 17.43 -8.65
N PRO A 244 -20.32 18.62 -9.23
CA PRO A 244 -19.34 19.29 -10.06
C PRO A 244 -18.13 19.72 -9.24
N PHE A 245 -16.94 19.46 -9.77
CA PHE A 245 -15.70 19.95 -9.18
C PHE A 245 -15.47 21.43 -9.50
N GLU A 246 -15.01 22.16 -8.50
CA GLU A 246 -14.54 23.53 -8.62
C GLU A 246 -13.07 23.55 -9.08
N GLU A 247 -12.80 24.24 -10.20
CA GLU A 247 -11.43 24.43 -10.68
C GLU A 247 -10.61 25.21 -9.65
N LYS A 248 -9.34 24.84 -9.50
CA LYS A 248 -8.38 25.40 -8.51
C LYS A 248 -8.70 25.06 -7.05
N TYR A 249 -9.77 24.31 -6.80
CA TYR A 249 -10.14 23.87 -5.44
C TYR A 249 -10.30 22.35 -5.31
N ASP A 250 -11.02 21.72 -6.23
CA ASP A 250 -11.18 20.26 -6.29
C ASP A 250 -10.26 19.63 -7.34
N VAL A 251 -9.95 20.37 -8.42
CA VAL A 251 -9.16 19.91 -9.58
C VAL A 251 -8.34 21.06 -10.18
N LEU A 252 -7.28 20.75 -10.92
CA LEU A 252 -6.55 21.76 -11.72
C LEU A 252 -7.47 22.45 -12.73
N SER A 253 -7.12 23.69 -13.11
CA SER A 253 -7.82 24.37 -14.20
C SER A 253 -7.68 23.64 -15.53
N ARG A 254 -8.60 23.89 -16.45
CA ARG A 254 -8.52 23.37 -17.83
C ARG A 254 -7.21 23.73 -18.49
N GLU A 255 -6.76 24.97 -18.36
CA GLU A 255 -5.53 25.47 -18.97
C GLU A 255 -4.30 24.78 -18.38
N ALA A 256 -4.24 24.65 -17.06
CA ALA A 256 -3.17 23.93 -16.36
C ALA A 256 -3.09 22.46 -16.80
N SER A 257 -4.25 21.82 -16.90
CA SER A 257 -4.34 20.40 -17.24
C SER A 257 -3.92 20.13 -18.69
N GLN A 258 -4.22 21.06 -19.60
CA GLN A 258 -3.75 20.98 -20.99
C GLN A 258 -2.23 21.14 -21.10
N LYS A 259 -1.61 22.00 -20.28
CA LYS A 259 -0.14 22.15 -20.24
C LYS A 259 0.57 20.89 -19.73
N GLY A 260 -0.05 20.15 -18.80
CA GLY A 260 0.49 18.92 -18.21
C GLY A 260 0.16 17.62 -18.97
N SER A 261 -0.84 17.63 -19.86
CA SER A 261 -1.29 16.44 -20.60
C SER A 261 -0.41 16.16 -21.81
N LEU A 262 0.69 15.44 -21.58
CA LEU A 262 1.64 15.06 -22.61
C LEU A 262 1.31 13.66 -23.16
N THR A 263 0.42 13.61 -24.15
CA THR A 263 0.15 12.44 -25.05
C THR A 263 -0.05 11.08 -24.34
N SER A 264 -1.29 10.80 -23.96
CA SER A 264 -1.71 9.60 -23.24
C SER A 264 -2.45 8.58 -24.15
N LYS A 265 -1.76 8.01 -25.15
CA LYS A 265 -2.39 6.98 -26.01
C LYS A 265 -1.77 5.58 -25.91
N ASP A 266 -0.55 5.47 -25.37
CA ASP A 266 0.21 4.21 -25.32
C ASP A 266 0.45 3.74 -23.88
N TYR A 267 -0.57 3.77 -23.03
CA TYR A 267 -0.51 3.25 -21.67
C TYR A 267 -1.75 2.44 -21.34
N ALA A 268 -1.61 1.53 -20.38
CA ALA A 268 -2.71 0.82 -19.76
C ALA A 268 -2.51 0.84 -18.25
N LEU A 269 -3.59 0.97 -17.51
CA LEU A 269 -3.59 1.07 -16.05
C LEU A 269 -4.53 0.02 -15.48
N SER A 270 -4.10 -0.63 -14.41
CA SER A 270 -4.92 -1.55 -13.64
C SER A 270 -4.60 -1.40 -12.16
N LYS A 271 -5.60 -1.56 -11.30
CA LYS A 271 -5.42 -1.63 -9.85
C LYS A 271 -5.14 -3.07 -9.43
N CYS A 272 -4.10 -3.26 -8.63
CA CYS A 272 -3.84 -4.51 -7.92
C CYS A 272 -4.21 -4.31 -6.45
N TYR A 273 -5.24 -5.02 -5.98
CA TYR A 273 -5.71 -4.88 -4.60
C TYR A 273 -4.81 -5.64 -3.62
N LEU A 274 -4.70 -5.13 -2.39
CA LEU A 274 -4.09 -5.81 -1.27
C LEU A 274 -5.14 -6.61 -0.49
N PRO A 275 -4.75 -7.56 0.37
CA PRO A 275 -5.68 -8.23 1.26
C PRO A 275 -6.45 -7.22 2.11
N PHE A 276 -7.79 -7.27 2.06
CA PHE A 276 -8.65 -6.45 2.90
C PHE A 276 -8.47 -6.78 4.38
N GLU A 277 -8.36 -5.75 5.21
CA GLU A 277 -8.20 -5.90 6.66
C GLU A 277 -9.35 -6.69 7.28
N ASP A 278 -10.59 -6.39 6.89
CA ASP A 278 -11.78 -7.10 7.39
C ASP A 278 -11.73 -8.61 7.12
N ARG A 279 -11.13 -9.04 6.00
CA ARG A 279 -10.97 -10.46 5.68
C ARG A 279 -9.96 -11.12 6.61
N VAL A 280 -8.87 -10.41 6.94
CA VAL A 280 -7.86 -10.88 7.90
C VAL A 280 -8.46 -10.95 9.30
N LEU A 281 -9.18 -9.91 9.74
CA LEU A 281 -9.85 -9.86 11.05
C LEU A 281 -10.92 -10.94 11.19
N ALA A 282 -11.74 -11.15 10.16
CA ALA A 282 -12.73 -12.23 10.14
C ALA A 282 -12.06 -13.62 10.27
N THR A 283 -10.92 -13.82 9.60
CA THR A 283 -10.15 -15.08 9.70
C THR A 283 -9.63 -15.30 11.12
N TYR A 284 -9.09 -14.26 11.76
CA TYR A 284 -8.68 -14.33 13.17
C TYR A 284 -9.86 -14.59 14.11
N GLY A 285 -11.01 -13.94 13.88
CA GLY A 285 -12.23 -14.16 14.66
C GLY A 285 -12.74 -15.60 14.55
N ALA A 286 -12.81 -16.14 13.34
CA ALA A 286 -13.21 -17.52 13.10
C ALA A 286 -12.25 -18.53 13.78
N ALA A 287 -10.94 -18.27 13.69
CA ALA A 287 -9.94 -19.09 14.38
C ALA A 287 -10.09 -19.05 15.90
N ALA A 288 -10.38 -17.89 16.48
CA ALA A 288 -10.61 -17.75 17.92
C ALA A 288 -11.83 -18.57 18.37
N VAL A 289 -12.95 -18.51 17.65
CA VAL A 289 -14.14 -19.32 17.93
C VAL A 289 -13.81 -20.82 17.84
N PHE A 290 -13.07 -21.23 16.81
CA PHE A 290 -12.66 -22.62 16.65
C PHE A 290 -11.77 -23.11 17.81
N LEU A 291 -10.82 -22.29 18.26
CA LEU A 291 -9.97 -22.59 19.41
C LEU A 291 -10.78 -22.76 20.71
N VAL A 292 -11.79 -21.91 20.93
CA VAL A 292 -12.70 -22.04 22.10
C VAL A 292 -13.45 -23.36 22.04
N VAL A 293 -14.01 -23.74 20.88
CA VAL A 293 -14.69 -25.02 20.69
C VAL A 293 -13.75 -26.20 20.97
N LEU A 294 -12.50 -26.15 20.49
CA LEU A 294 -11.50 -27.19 20.76
C LEU A 294 -11.19 -27.35 22.25
N ILE A 295 -11.11 -26.23 22.98
CA ILE A 295 -10.87 -26.24 24.43
C ILE A 295 -12.09 -26.83 25.16
N LEU A 296 -13.30 -26.39 24.84
CA LEU A 296 -14.53 -26.90 25.46
C LEU A 296 -14.71 -28.40 25.21
N ALA A 297 -14.51 -28.86 23.97
CA ALA A 297 -14.58 -30.27 23.61
C ALA A 297 -13.52 -31.12 24.33
N HIS A 298 -12.37 -30.54 24.70
CA HIS A 298 -11.38 -31.22 25.53
C HIS A 298 -11.81 -31.31 26.99
N LEU A 299 -12.36 -30.22 27.54
CA LEU A 299 -12.86 -30.18 28.91
C LEU A 299 -14.00 -31.20 29.13
N GLU A 300 -14.89 -31.38 28.15
CA GLU A 300 -15.96 -32.38 28.20
C GLU A 300 -15.45 -33.83 28.19
N ARG A 301 -14.28 -34.07 27.57
CA ARG A 301 -13.64 -35.40 27.52
C ARG A 301 -12.87 -35.73 28.81
N LEU A 302 -12.79 -34.81 29.76
CA LEU A 302 -12.15 -35.08 31.06
C LEU A 302 -13.05 -35.98 31.92
N PRO A 303 -12.51 -37.06 32.52
CA PRO A 303 -13.31 -37.96 33.34
C PRO A 303 -13.91 -37.26 34.57
N SER A 304 -15.20 -37.49 34.80
CA SER A 304 -16.10 -36.88 35.80
C SER A 304 -15.59 -36.84 37.26
N SER A 305 -14.55 -37.62 37.60
CA SER A 305 -13.90 -37.60 38.92
C SER A 305 -13.27 -36.25 39.30
N PHE A 306 -13.02 -35.35 38.35
CA PHE A 306 -12.51 -34.00 38.64
C PHE A 306 -13.60 -32.98 39.02
N LEU A 307 -14.80 -33.06 38.41
CA LEU A 307 -15.94 -32.20 38.77
C LEU A 307 -16.50 -32.55 40.18
N PHE A 308 -16.33 -33.81 40.62
CA PHE A 308 -16.73 -34.26 41.96
C PHE A 308 -15.85 -33.67 43.08
N GLY A 309 -14.54 -33.50 42.84
CA GLY A 309 -13.60 -32.90 43.80
C GLY A 309 -13.89 -31.42 44.09
N TRP A 310 -14.42 -30.67 43.11
CA TRP A 310 -14.78 -29.27 43.30
C TRP A 310 -16.08 -29.11 44.12
N LYS A 311 -17.04 -30.03 43.95
CA LYS A 311 -18.25 -30.11 44.79
C LYS A 311 -17.93 -30.47 46.25
N LEU A 312 -16.98 -31.38 46.50
CA LEU A 312 -16.54 -31.75 47.85
C LEU A 312 -15.80 -30.60 48.58
N ARG A 313 -14.97 -29.82 47.87
CA ARG A 313 -14.32 -28.63 48.46
C ARG A 313 -15.32 -27.53 48.85
N LYS A 314 -16.43 -27.40 48.12
CA LYS A 314 -17.50 -26.44 48.43
C LYS A 314 -18.35 -26.86 49.64
N MET A 315 -18.42 -28.16 49.94
CA MET A 315 -19.06 -28.69 51.15
C MET A 315 -18.18 -28.54 52.40
N HIS A 316 -16.86 -28.62 52.29
CA HIS A 316 -15.96 -28.53 53.46
C HIS A 316 -15.70 -27.09 53.95
N MET A 317 -16.03 -26.07 53.14
CA MET A 317 -15.93 -24.64 53.51
C MET A 317 -17.24 -24.06 54.07
N ARG A 318 -18.25 -24.90 54.34
CA ARG A 318 -19.54 -24.55 54.95
C ARG A 318 -19.84 -25.37 56.22
N GLY A 319 -18.83 -26.02 56.79
CA GLY A 319 -18.92 -26.76 58.05
C GLY A 319 -18.39 -25.93 59.20
#